data_AF-A0A6N8H9Y5-F1
#
_entry.id   AF-A0A6N8H9Y5-F1
#
_cell.length_a   1.000
_cell.length_b   1.000
_cell.length_c   1.000
_cell.angle_alpha   90.00
_cell.angle_beta   90.00
_cell.angle_gamma   90.00
#
_symmetry.space_group_name_H-M   'P 1'
#
loop_
_entity.id
_entity.type
_entity.pdbx_description
1 polymer ?
#
loop_
_entity_poly.entity_id
_entity_poly.type
_entity_poly.pdbx_seq_one_letter_code
_entity_poly.pdbx_strand_id
1 'polypeptide(L)'
;MTFTLQFRLFIYLVLGFIAATVIGTVTHECGHIAVAKMLGYKTKLHYASMNTLEREKDKEFEQFYEDNKEKILSPSPLYAEEKAAFNEYMHEEQSKSMLIFTGGPIQTMLTGTIGFLLLWFNRKNIGDKLTLLQWIFVLLTFFWSRQIFNMLTGTVLYFKRGKWVITGDEAILSYHYNLPTETINAVTAIIATVILLITVFKLIPKQQRLTFITSGIIGATIGGLLWLKYLGPIILP
;
A
#
# COMPACT_ATOMS: atom_id res chain seq x y z
N MET A 1 -4.19 18.30 -33.58
CA MET A 1 -3.70 18.54 -32.21
C MET A 1 -2.29 17.96 -32.16
N THR A 2 -1.24 18.79 -32.07
CA THR A 2 0.14 18.33 -32.07
C THR A 2 0.53 17.89 -30.67
N PHE A 3 0.78 16.60 -30.48
CA PHE A 3 1.34 16.09 -29.24
C PHE A 3 2.85 16.35 -29.25
N THR A 4 3.30 17.31 -28.46
CA THR A 4 4.73 17.61 -28.32
C THR A 4 5.23 17.20 -26.95
N LEU A 5 6.32 16.43 -26.93
CA LEU A 5 6.98 16.04 -25.70
C LEU A 5 7.76 17.24 -25.17
N GLN A 6 7.41 17.71 -23.98
CA GLN A 6 8.07 18.84 -23.35
C GLN A 6 9.28 18.34 -22.57
N PHE A 7 10.45 18.31 -23.21
CA PHE A 7 11.65 17.64 -22.68
C PHE A 7 12.07 18.11 -21.27
N ARG A 8 12.02 19.42 -20.97
CA ARG A 8 12.33 19.93 -19.62
C ARG A 8 11.35 19.40 -18.57
N LEU A 9 10.05 19.44 -18.88
CA LEU A 9 9.01 18.90 -18.00
C LEU A 9 9.16 17.39 -17.83
N PHE A 10 9.49 16.68 -18.91
CA PHE A 10 9.71 15.24 -18.90
C PHE A 10 10.76 14.83 -17.87
N ILE A 11 11.92 15.50 -17.85
CA ILE A 11 13.00 15.22 -16.89
C ILE A 11 12.52 15.44 -15.45
N TYR A 12 11.87 16.58 -15.18
CA TYR A 12 11.37 16.89 -13.84
C TYR A 12 10.34 15.86 -13.35
N LEU A 13 9.46 15.41 -14.24
CA LEU A 13 8.47 14.40 -13.90
C LEU A 13 9.11 13.04 -13.69
N VAL A 14 10.08 12.61 -14.51
CA VAL A 14 10.81 11.35 -14.30
C VAL A 14 11.46 11.34 -12.91
N LEU A 15 12.18 12.41 -12.56
CA LEU A 15 12.80 12.53 -11.23
C LEU A 15 11.76 12.57 -10.11
N GLY A 16 10.64 13.28 -10.34
CA GLY A 16 9.52 13.35 -9.41
C GLY A 16 8.89 11.98 -9.16
N PHE A 17 8.70 11.17 -10.21
CA PHE A 17 8.18 9.81 -10.08
C PHE A 17 9.16 8.87 -9.40
N ILE A 18 10.46 8.95 -9.68
CA ILE A 18 11.49 8.18 -8.96
C ILE A 18 11.40 8.47 -7.45
N ALA A 19 11.39 9.75 -7.08
CA ALA A 19 11.27 10.17 -5.69
C ALA A 19 9.94 9.72 -5.07
N ALA A 20 8.82 9.91 -5.78
CA ALA A 20 7.50 9.52 -5.32
C ALA A 20 7.37 8.00 -5.10
N THR A 21 8.01 7.16 -5.91
CA THR A 21 8.02 5.70 -5.71
C THR A 21 8.74 5.31 -4.41
N VAL A 22 9.90 5.91 -4.14
CA VAL A 22 10.64 5.67 -2.89
C VAL A 22 9.83 6.13 -1.70
N ILE A 23 9.39 7.39 -1.73
CA ILE A 23 8.60 8.00 -0.64
C ILE A 23 7.33 7.19 -0.42
N GLY A 24 6.59 6.85 -1.46
CA GLY A 24 5.34 6.10 -1.36
C GLY A 24 5.52 4.71 -0.75
N THR A 25 6.63 4.02 -1.07
CA THR A 25 6.95 2.72 -0.46
C THR A 25 7.23 2.89 1.03
N VAL A 26 8.11 3.82 1.40
CA VAL A 26 8.49 4.04 2.80
C VAL A 26 7.31 4.55 3.63
N THR A 27 6.51 5.48 3.11
CA THR A 27 5.35 5.99 3.85
C THR A 27 4.26 4.94 4.04
N HIS A 28 4.12 4.02 3.08
CA HIS A 28 3.20 2.88 3.21
C HIS A 28 3.60 2.00 4.39
N GLU A 29 4.89 1.63 4.48
CA GLU A 29 5.40 0.87 5.62
C GLU A 29 5.30 1.64 6.94
N CYS A 30 5.49 2.96 6.92
CA CYS A 30 5.23 3.82 8.07
C CYS A 30 3.75 3.79 8.51
N GLY A 31 2.81 3.59 7.58
CA GLY A 31 1.39 3.41 7.88
C GLY A 31 1.15 2.16 8.73
N HIS A 32 1.76 1.03 8.36
CA HIS A 32 1.72 -0.20 9.18
C HIS A 32 2.36 0.04 10.55
N ILE A 33 3.53 0.67 10.59
CA ILE A 33 4.28 0.96 11.83
C ILE A 33 3.48 1.84 12.78
N ALA A 34 2.77 2.85 12.27
CA ALA A 34 1.95 3.74 13.09
C ALA A 34 0.87 2.95 13.84
N VAL A 35 0.13 2.09 13.13
CA VAL A 35 -0.90 1.25 13.74
C VAL A 35 -0.29 0.22 14.71
N ALA A 36 0.81 -0.43 14.32
CA ALA A 36 1.48 -1.41 15.17
C ALA A 36 1.96 -0.79 16.50
N LYS A 37 2.53 0.42 16.47
CA LYS A 37 2.93 1.14 17.69
C LYS A 37 1.74 1.56 18.55
N MET A 38 0.63 1.97 17.94
CA MET A 38 -0.61 2.27 18.69
C MET A 38 -1.17 1.04 19.41
N LEU A 39 -0.93 -0.16 18.87
CA LEU A 39 -1.32 -1.45 19.46
C LEU A 39 -0.24 -2.03 20.41
N GLY A 40 0.82 -1.27 20.70
CA GLY A 40 1.87 -1.63 21.65
C GLY A 40 3.00 -2.48 21.09
N TYR A 41 3.04 -2.77 19.78
CA TYR A 41 4.13 -3.53 19.17
C TYR A 41 5.39 -2.69 19.02
N LYS A 42 6.54 -3.32 19.27
CA LYS A 42 7.82 -2.80 18.79
C LYS A 42 7.93 -3.12 17.30
N THR A 43 8.53 -2.23 16.53
CA THR A 43 8.58 -2.37 15.07
C THR A 43 9.97 -2.10 14.54
N LYS A 44 10.33 -2.80 13.46
CA LYS A 44 11.54 -2.53 12.68
C LYS A 44 11.16 -2.35 11.22
N LEU A 45 11.58 -1.21 10.66
CA LEU A 45 11.36 -0.88 9.25
C LEU A 45 12.46 -1.52 8.39
N HIS A 46 12.07 -2.12 7.28
CA HIS A 46 12.93 -2.56 6.19
C HIS A 46 12.53 -1.85 4.89
N TYR A 47 13.36 -1.92 3.86
CA TYR A 47 13.17 -1.12 2.65
C TYR A 47 11.86 -1.37 1.88
N ALA A 48 11.26 -2.55 2.02
CA ALA A 48 10.03 -2.95 1.33
C ALA A 48 9.02 -3.66 2.24
N SER A 49 9.25 -3.65 3.55
CA SER A 49 8.40 -4.32 4.54
C SER A 49 8.67 -3.77 5.93
N MET A 50 7.87 -4.19 6.90
CA MET A 50 8.16 -4.00 8.31
C MET A 50 7.96 -5.30 9.08
N ASN A 51 8.67 -5.42 10.21
CA ASN A 51 8.51 -6.53 11.14
C ASN A 51 7.88 -6.00 12.43
N THR A 52 6.84 -6.70 12.90
CA THR A 52 6.32 -6.56 14.26
C THR A 52 7.15 -7.43 15.18
N LEU A 53 7.78 -6.82 16.19
CA LEU A 53 8.48 -7.51 17.26
C LEU A 53 7.52 -7.76 18.42
N GLU A 54 7.78 -8.83 19.18
CA GLU A 54 6.99 -9.26 20.33
C GLU A 54 6.73 -8.15 21.34
N ARG A 55 5.53 -8.20 21.92
CA ARG A 55 5.14 -7.45 23.12
C ARG A 55 5.37 -8.30 24.37
N GLU A 56 5.35 -7.65 25.53
CA GLU A 56 5.46 -8.37 26.80
C GLU A 56 4.30 -9.35 27.02
N LYS A 57 3.07 -8.97 26.62
CA LYS A 57 1.88 -9.84 26.62
C LYS A 57 2.07 -11.10 25.74
N ASP A 58 2.90 -11.02 24.70
CA ASP A 58 3.13 -12.15 23.79
C ASP A 58 4.03 -13.20 24.45
N LYS A 59 4.98 -12.77 25.31
CA LYS A 59 5.82 -13.68 26.10
C LYS A 59 5.03 -14.39 27.19
N GLU A 60 4.12 -13.68 27.85
CA GLU A 60 3.20 -14.28 28.83
C GLU A 60 2.32 -15.35 28.18
N PHE A 61 1.83 -15.07 26.97
CA PHE A 61 1.04 -16.04 26.22
C PHE A 61 1.86 -17.21 25.70
N GLU A 62 3.09 -16.99 25.24
CA GLU A 62 3.99 -18.05 24.80
C GLU A 62 4.28 -19.03 25.95
N GLN A 63 4.51 -18.51 27.16
CA GLN A 63 4.63 -19.32 28.36
C GLN A 63 3.32 -20.09 28.66
N PHE A 64 2.16 -19.43 28.60
CA PHE A 64 0.86 -20.09 28.78
C PHE A 64 0.65 -21.23 27.76
N TYR A 65 1.01 -21.00 26.50
CA TYR A 65 0.89 -22.00 25.44
C TYR A 65 1.79 -23.20 25.70
N GLU A 66 3.07 -22.99 26.05
CA GLU A 66 3.99 -24.09 26.35
C GLU A 66 3.54 -24.87 27.59
N ASP A 67 3.06 -24.19 28.63
CA ASP A 67 2.55 -24.83 29.86
C ASP A 67 1.28 -25.66 29.62
N ASN A 68 0.48 -25.33 28.60
CA ASN A 68 -0.82 -25.96 28.34
C ASN A 68 -0.93 -26.64 26.96
N LYS A 69 0.19 -26.81 26.27
CA LYS A 69 0.26 -27.29 24.89
C LYS A 69 -0.46 -28.61 24.67
N GLU A 70 -0.22 -29.60 25.54
CA GLU A 70 -0.87 -30.91 25.44
C GLU A 70 -2.39 -30.82 25.61
N LYS A 71 -2.86 -29.92 26.49
CA LYS A 71 -4.29 -29.71 26.75
C LYS A 71 -4.99 -29.03 25.59
N ILE A 72 -4.34 -28.01 25.00
CA ILE A 72 -4.85 -27.26 23.85
C ILE A 72 -4.97 -28.18 22.62
N LEU A 73 -3.96 -29.03 22.38
CA LEU A 73 -3.92 -29.95 21.24
C LEU A 73 -4.75 -31.21 21.43
N SER A 74 -5.06 -31.59 22.67
CA SER A 74 -5.86 -32.78 22.97
C SER A 74 -7.27 -32.65 22.40
N PRO A 75 -7.87 -33.71 21.81
CA PRO A 75 -9.26 -33.69 21.38
C PRO A 75 -10.28 -33.72 22.54
N SER A 76 -9.81 -33.90 23.78
CA SER A 76 -10.67 -34.04 24.97
C SER A 76 -11.49 -32.77 25.26
N PRO A 77 -12.78 -32.90 25.63
CA PRO A 77 -13.62 -31.79 26.07
C PRO A 77 -13.29 -31.30 27.49
N LEU A 78 -12.50 -32.06 28.26
CA LEU A 78 -12.07 -31.69 29.62
C LEU A 78 -11.18 -30.43 29.67
N TYR A 79 -10.59 -30.03 28.53
CA TYR A 79 -9.70 -28.87 28.40
C TYR A 79 -10.35 -27.71 27.64
N ALA A 80 -11.68 -27.61 27.73
CA ALA A 80 -12.43 -26.58 27.01
C ALA A 80 -12.04 -25.16 27.44
N GLU A 81 -11.65 -24.96 28.70
CA GLU A 81 -11.28 -23.66 29.25
C GLU A 81 -9.94 -23.17 28.69
N GLU A 82 -8.88 -24.00 28.71
CA GLU A 82 -7.58 -23.63 28.13
C GLU A 82 -7.68 -23.40 26.61
N LYS A 83 -8.52 -24.18 25.91
CA LYS A 83 -8.79 -23.97 24.48
C LYS A 83 -9.54 -22.68 24.22
N ALA A 84 -10.50 -22.31 25.06
CA ALA A 84 -11.24 -21.06 24.92
C ALA A 84 -10.29 -19.86 25.11
N ALA A 85 -9.45 -19.87 26.13
CA ALA A 85 -8.45 -18.83 26.37
C ALA A 85 -7.44 -18.71 25.22
N PHE A 86 -6.95 -19.84 24.69
CA PHE A 86 -6.07 -19.85 23.52
C PHE A 86 -6.77 -19.25 22.28
N ASN A 87 -7.99 -19.69 21.98
CA ASN A 87 -8.75 -19.21 20.82
C ASN A 87 -9.09 -17.72 20.94
N GLU A 88 -9.42 -17.24 22.14
CA GLU A 88 -9.68 -15.83 22.40
C GLU A 88 -8.45 -14.97 22.13
N TYR A 89 -7.28 -15.37 22.65
CA TYR A 89 -6.03 -14.67 22.36
C TYR A 89 -5.68 -14.70 20.86
N MET A 90 -5.82 -15.85 20.20
CA MET A 90 -5.57 -15.95 18.76
C MET A 90 -6.52 -15.06 17.95
N HIS A 91 -7.77 -14.94 18.35
CA HIS A 91 -8.74 -14.04 17.72
C HIS A 91 -8.38 -12.57 17.96
N GLU A 92 -7.93 -12.21 19.16
CA GLU A 92 -7.43 -10.86 19.50
C GLU A 92 -6.22 -10.51 18.62
N GLU A 93 -5.25 -11.41 18.49
CA GLU A 93 -4.05 -11.21 17.69
C GLU A 93 -4.33 -11.11 16.19
N GLN A 94 -5.22 -11.96 15.66
CA GLN A 94 -5.66 -11.85 14.29
C GLN A 94 -6.30 -10.48 14.02
N SER A 95 -7.17 -10.02 14.92
CA SER A 95 -7.84 -8.73 14.80
C SER A 95 -6.85 -7.57 14.77
N LYS A 96 -5.84 -7.59 15.66
CA LYS A 96 -4.77 -6.59 15.69
C LYS A 96 -3.89 -6.62 14.46
N SER A 97 -3.51 -7.81 14.00
CA SER A 97 -2.74 -8.00 12.77
C SER A 97 -3.48 -7.40 11.58
N MET A 98 -4.80 -7.59 11.49
CA MET A 98 -5.62 -6.99 10.44
C MET A 98 -5.60 -5.47 10.48
N LEU A 99 -5.73 -4.87 11.66
CA LEU A 99 -5.60 -3.41 11.81
C LEU A 99 -4.25 -2.93 11.30
N ILE A 100 -3.16 -3.64 11.62
CA ILE A 100 -1.82 -3.30 11.12
C ILE A 100 -1.78 -3.36 9.60
N PHE A 101 -2.29 -4.43 8.98
CA PHE A 101 -2.35 -4.57 7.52
C PHE A 101 -3.18 -3.46 6.85
N THR A 102 -4.21 -2.92 7.49
CA THR A 102 -4.95 -1.77 6.92
C THR A 102 -4.15 -0.47 6.92
N GLY A 103 -3.16 -0.32 7.79
CA GLY A 103 -2.44 0.94 8.00
C GLY A 103 -1.75 1.48 6.75
N GLY A 104 -1.03 0.62 6.02
CA GLY A 104 -0.33 1.00 4.78
C GLY A 104 -1.27 1.43 3.66
N PRO A 105 -2.25 0.59 3.25
CA PRO A 105 -3.26 0.96 2.26
C PRO A 105 -4.01 2.25 2.62
N ILE A 106 -4.45 2.40 3.87
CA ILE A 106 -5.12 3.63 4.33
C ILE A 106 -4.19 4.83 4.18
N GLN A 107 -2.92 4.73 4.59
CA GLN A 107 -1.96 5.82 4.45
C GLN A 107 -1.82 6.27 2.99
N THR A 108 -1.62 5.35 2.06
CA THR A 108 -1.44 5.67 0.64
C THR A 108 -2.72 6.25 0.02
N MET A 109 -3.88 5.69 0.35
CA MET A 109 -5.19 6.22 -0.09
C MET A 109 -5.48 7.61 0.46
N LEU A 110 -5.15 7.88 1.73
CA LEU A 110 -5.31 9.21 2.34
C LEU A 110 -4.39 10.24 1.67
N THR A 111 -3.12 9.92 1.46
CA THR A 111 -2.18 10.81 0.75
C THR A 111 -2.65 11.10 -0.67
N GLY A 112 -3.10 10.07 -1.40
CA GLY A 112 -3.68 10.21 -2.72
C GLY A 112 -4.92 11.10 -2.74
N THR A 113 -5.80 10.92 -1.77
CA THR A 113 -7.04 11.70 -1.63
C THR A 113 -6.74 13.17 -1.32
N ILE A 114 -5.80 13.45 -0.40
CA ILE A 114 -5.36 14.82 -0.09
C ILE A 114 -4.80 15.49 -1.35
N GLY A 115 -3.92 14.81 -2.09
CA GLY A 115 -3.39 15.33 -3.36
C GLY A 115 -4.50 15.66 -4.36
N PHE A 116 -5.48 14.75 -4.51
CA PHE A 116 -6.61 14.95 -5.42
C PHE A 116 -7.48 16.15 -5.00
N LEU A 117 -7.82 16.27 -3.71
CA LEU A 117 -8.63 17.36 -3.19
C LEU A 117 -7.93 18.71 -3.38
N LEU A 118 -6.63 18.80 -3.07
CA LEU A 118 -5.84 20.01 -3.28
C LEU A 118 -5.82 20.43 -4.75
N LEU A 119 -5.62 19.47 -5.66
CA LEU A 119 -5.67 19.73 -7.10
C LEU A 119 -7.08 20.14 -7.56
N TRP A 120 -8.11 19.46 -7.05
CA TRP A 120 -9.51 19.73 -7.39
C TRP A 120 -9.96 21.12 -6.95
N PHE A 121 -9.60 21.57 -5.75
CA PHE A 121 -9.92 22.91 -5.27
C PHE A 121 -9.14 23.98 -6.02
N ASN A 122 -7.92 23.68 -6.46
CA ASN A 122 -7.12 24.58 -7.27
C ASN A 122 -7.51 24.59 -8.77
N ARG A 123 -8.47 23.76 -9.20
CA ARG A 123 -8.78 23.54 -10.63
C ARG A 123 -9.11 24.81 -11.43
N LYS A 124 -9.68 25.83 -10.78
CA LYS A 124 -10.03 27.10 -11.45
C LYS A 124 -8.79 27.94 -11.80
N ASN A 125 -7.68 27.68 -11.14
CA ASN A 125 -6.40 28.37 -11.36
C ASN A 125 -5.47 27.55 -12.28
N ILE A 126 -5.95 26.45 -12.85
CA ILE A 126 -5.19 25.67 -13.83
C ILE A 126 -5.34 26.38 -15.17
N GLY A 127 -4.27 27.05 -15.61
CA GLY A 127 -4.15 27.61 -16.95
C GLY A 127 -3.67 26.57 -17.96
N ASP A 128 -3.01 27.04 -19.02
CA ASP A 128 -2.47 26.17 -20.09
C ASP A 128 -1.33 25.24 -19.63
N LYS A 129 -0.71 25.55 -18.49
CA LYS A 129 0.39 24.77 -17.89
C LYS A 129 0.19 24.66 -16.39
N LEU A 130 0.48 23.46 -15.86
CA LEU A 130 0.54 23.23 -14.43
C LEU A 130 1.79 23.89 -13.82
N THR A 131 1.61 24.50 -12.65
CA THR A 131 2.70 25.02 -11.81
C THR A 131 3.42 23.87 -11.09
N LEU A 132 4.61 24.12 -10.55
CA LEU A 132 5.35 23.13 -9.76
C LEU A 132 4.52 22.59 -8.59
N LEU A 133 3.81 23.46 -7.88
CA LEU A 133 2.96 23.06 -6.76
C LEU A 133 1.79 22.16 -7.21
N GLN A 134 1.17 22.47 -8.35
CA GLN A 134 0.12 21.63 -8.91
C GLN A 134 0.68 20.26 -9.36
N TRP A 135 1.92 20.20 -9.85
CA TRP A 135 2.58 18.92 -10.13
C TRP A 135 2.83 18.09 -8.88
N ILE A 136 3.21 18.72 -7.76
CA ILE A 136 3.31 18.02 -6.47
C ILE A 136 1.95 17.41 -6.11
N PHE A 137 0.85 18.15 -6.27
CA PHE A 137 -0.50 17.61 -6.01
C PHE A 137 -0.83 16.43 -6.93
N VAL A 138 -0.48 16.50 -8.22
CA VAL A 138 -0.63 15.38 -9.16
C VAL A 138 0.17 14.16 -8.69
N LEU A 139 1.44 14.34 -8.30
CA LEU A 139 2.27 13.23 -7.81
C LEU A 139 1.70 12.62 -6.54
N LEU A 140 1.20 13.44 -5.61
CA LEU A 140 0.50 12.96 -4.41
C LEU A 140 -0.74 12.15 -4.78
N THR A 141 -1.59 12.65 -5.70
CA THR A 141 -2.77 11.91 -6.18
C THR A 141 -2.40 10.53 -6.71
N PHE A 142 -1.26 10.41 -7.37
CA PHE A 142 -0.77 9.17 -7.95
C PHE A 142 -0.34 8.11 -6.92
N PHE A 143 -0.41 8.38 -5.61
CA PHE A 143 -0.30 7.34 -4.59
C PHE A 143 -1.43 6.29 -4.72
N TRP A 144 -2.58 6.67 -5.26
CA TRP A 144 -3.66 5.74 -5.63
C TRP A 144 -3.23 4.69 -6.68
N SER A 145 -2.15 4.92 -7.44
CA SER A 145 -1.69 3.99 -8.47
C SER A 145 -1.25 2.62 -7.91
N ARG A 146 -0.91 2.53 -6.61
CA ARG A 146 -0.58 1.26 -5.95
C ARG A 146 -1.73 0.24 -6.05
N GLN A 147 -2.97 0.68 -5.84
CA GLN A 147 -4.15 -0.20 -5.89
C GLN A 147 -4.33 -0.80 -7.29
N ILE A 148 -4.14 0.02 -8.32
CA ILE A 148 -4.18 -0.45 -9.72
C ILE A 148 -3.01 -1.40 -9.99
N PHE A 149 -1.80 -1.07 -9.54
CA PHE A 149 -0.63 -1.91 -9.72
C PHE A 149 -0.78 -3.28 -9.04
N ASN A 150 -1.30 -3.32 -7.82
CA ASN A 150 -1.56 -4.55 -7.07
C ASN A 150 -2.58 -5.41 -7.81
N MET A 151 -3.71 -4.83 -8.24
CA MET A 151 -4.75 -5.53 -9.00
C MET A 151 -4.24 -6.09 -10.35
N LEU A 152 -3.46 -5.31 -11.10
CA LEU A 152 -2.85 -5.76 -12.35
C LEU A 152 -1.86 -6.89 -12.12
N THR A 153 -1.02 -6.78 -11.09
CA THR A 153 -0.04 -7.80 -10.74
C THR A 153 -0.72 -9.09 -10.30
N GLY A 154 -1.73 -9.01 -9.43
CA GLY A 154 -2.56 -10.14 -9.02
C GLY A 154 -3.21 -10.84 -10.21
N THR A 155 -3.77 -10.07 -11.14
CA THR A 155 -4.38 -10.60 -12.38
C THR A 155 -3.36 -11.32 -13.26
N VAL A 156 -2.18 -10.74 -13.47
CA VAL A 156 -1.09 -11.38 -14.24
C VAL A 156 -0.62 -12.67 -13.57
N LEU A 157 -0.51 -12.68 -12.24
CA LEU A 157 -0.14 -13.87 -11.48
C LEU A 157 -1.21 -14.95 -11.54
N TYR A 158 -2.50 -14.59 -11.52
CA TYR A 158 -3.62 -15.51 -11.72
C TYR A 158 -3.51 -16.24 -13.05
N PHE A 159 -3.31 -15.51 -14.15
CA PHE A 159 -3.16 -16.11 -15.48
C PHE A 159 -1.92 -17.02 -15.58
N LYS A 160 -0.84 -16.74 -14.83
CA LYS A 160 0.37 -17.56 -14.83
C LYS A 160 0.27 -18.81 -13.96
N ARG A 161 -0.41 -18.73 -12.81
CA ARG A 161 -0.43 -19.81 -11.79
C ARG A 161 -1.73 -20.59 -11.75
N GLY A 162 -2.78 -20.12 -12.43
CA GLY A 162 -4.12 -20.72 -12.43
C GLY A 162 -4.89 -20.53 -11.12
N LYS A 163 -4.34 -19.77 -10.16
CA LYS A 163 -4.98 -19.46 -8.88
C LYS A 163 -4.60 -18.06 -8.41
N TRP A 164 -5.51 -17.44 -7.67
CA TRP A 164 -5.23 -16.18 -6.99
C TRP A 164 -4.13 -16.40 -5.97
N VAL A 165 -3.17 -15.48 -5.97
CA VAL A 165 -2.08 -15.48 -4.99
C VAL A 165 -2.48 -14.47 -3.94
N ILE A 166 -2.53 -14.90 -2.68
CA ILE A 166 -2.72 -13.99 -1.55
C ILE A 166 -1.39 -13.26 -1.35
N THR A 167 -1.22 -12.16 -2.08
CA THR A 167 -0.03 -11.30 -2.01
C THR A 167 -0.48 -9.85 -1.96
N GLY A 168 0.00 -9.12 -0.97
CA GLY A 168 -0.38 -7.73 -0.72
C GLY A 168 -1.44 -7.60 0.37
N ASP A 169 -1.49 -6.40 0.95
CA ASP A 169 -2.28 -6.11 2.14
C ASP A 169 -3.79 -6.28 1.87
N GLU A 170 -4.25 -5.84 0.71
CA GLU A 170 -5.67 -5.90 0.33
C GLU A 170 -6.17 -7.33 0.14
N ALA A 171 -5.32 -8.23 -0.38
CA ALA A 171 -5.66 -9.64 -0.57
C ALA A 171 -5.74 -10.40 0.76
N ILE A 172 -4.84 -10.08 1.70
CA ILE A 172 -4.86 -10.62 3.07
C ILE A 172 -6.15 -10.19 3.77
N LEU A 173 -6.53 -8.92 3.64
CA LEU A 173 -7.78 -8.40 4.21
C LEU A 173 -9.00 -9.11 3.62
N SER A 174 -9.06 -9.29 2.30
CA SER A 174 -10.16 -10.01 1.66
C SER A 174 -10.28 -11.44 2.17
N TYR A 175 -9.16 -12.15 2.30
CA TYR A 175 -9.14 -13.50 2.84
C TYR A 175 -9.66 -13.55 4.29
N HIS A 176 -9.25 -12.61 5.13
CA HIS A 176 -9.68 -12.55 6.53
C HIS A 176 -11.20 -12.34 6.66
N TYR A 177 -11.80 -11.47 5.84
CA TYR A 177 -13.24 -11.23 5.85
C TYR A 177 -14.06 -12.29 5.11
N ASN A 178 -13.46 -13.44 4.76
CA ASN A 178 -14.10 -14.50 3.96
C ASN A 178 -14.67 -13.99 2.62
N LEU A 179 -14.03 -12.96 2.05
CA LEU A 179 -14.35 -12.45 0.73
C LEU A 179 -13.50 -13.18 -0.33
N PRO A 180 -13.93 -13.18 -1.60
CA PRO A 180 -13.05 -13.55 -2.69
C PRO A 180 -11.75 -12.74 -2.60
N THR A 181 -10.60 -13.42 -2.80
CA THR A 181 -9.25 -12.91 -2.47
C THR A 181 -8.93 -11.51 -2.99
N GLU A 182 -9.55 -11.08 -4.09
CA GLU A 182 -9.27 -9.77 -4.71
C GLU A 182 -10.41 -8.76 -4.57
N THR A 183 -11.44 -9.01 -3.76
CA THR A 183 -12.61 -8.12 -3.70
C THR A 183 -12.26 -6.71 -3.23
N ILE A 184 -11.48 -6.57 -2.15
CA ILE A 184 -11.08 -5.26 -1.62
C ILE A 184 -10.20 -4.54 -2.64
N ASN A 185 -9.21 -5.25 -3.18
CA ASN A 185 -8.29 -4.73 -4.19
C ASN A 185 -9.01 -4.28 -5.47
N ALA A 186 -10.02 -5.04 -5.92
CA ALA A 186 -10.82 -4.69 -7.08
C ALA A 186 -11.62 -3.40 -6.85
N VAL A 187 -12.28 -3.27 -5.69
CA VAL A 187 -13.05 -2.07 -5.35
C VAL A 187 -12.13 -0.85 -5.25
N THR A 188 -11.01 -0.97 -4.54
CA THR A 188 -10.05 0.15 -4.39
C THR A 188 -9.39 0.51 -5.72
N ALA A 189 -9.07 -0.47 -6.57
CA ALA A 189 -8.52 -0.23 -7.91
C ALA A 189 -9.51 0.46 -8.85
N ILE A 190 -10.82 0.17 -8.75
CA ILE A 190 -11.85 0.89 -9.51
C ILE A 190 -11.91 2.36 -9.07
N ILE A 191 -11.95 2.62 -7.75
CA ILE A 191 -11.94 3.98 -7.20
C ILE A 191 -10.67 4.72 -7.64
N ALA A 192 -9.51 4.09 -7.50
CA ALA A 192 -8.23 4.60 -7.95
C ALA A 192 -8.27 4.98 -9.44
N THR A 193 -8.79 4.08 -10.28
CA THR A 193 -8.88 4.29 -11.73
C THR A 193 -9.72 5.51 -12.04
N VAL A 194 -10.89 5.67 -11.41
CA VAL A 194 -11.75 6.85 -11.61
C VAL A 194 -11.02 8.13 -11.19
N ILE A 195 -10.38 8.16 -10.02
CA ILE A 195 -9.63 9.32 -9.53
C ILE A 195 -8.49 9.68 -10.49
N LEU A 196 -7.68 8.71 -10.92
CA LEU A 196 -6.55 8.95 -11.81
C LEU A 196 -6.98 9.35 -13.22
N LEU A 197 -8.08 8.79 -13.74
CA LEU A 197 -8.65 9.21 -15.02
C LEU A 197 -9.12 10.66 -14.97
N ILE A 198 -9.80 11.07 -13.88
CA ILE A 198 -10.19 12.48 -13.69
C ILE A 198 -8.94 13.36 -13.64
N THR A 199 -7.91 12.97 -12.89
CA THR A 199 -6.68 13.74 -12.80
C THR A 199 -6.02 13.92 -14.17
N VAL A 200 -5.79 12.83 -14.91
CA VAL A 200 -5.08 12.87 -16.20
C VAL A 200 -5.89 13.56 -17.28
N PHE A 201 -7.18 13.24 -17.41
CA PHE A 201 -7.99 13.69 -18.55
C PHE A 201 -8.79 14.96 -18.30
N LYS A 202 -9.01 15.34 -17.04
CA LYS A 202 -9.75 16.57 -16.69
C LYS A 202 -8.87 17.64 -16.06
N LEU A 203 -7.90 17.29 -15.22
CA LEU A 203 -7.09 18.27 -14.48
C LEU A 203 -5.76 18.60 -15.16
N ILE A 204 -5.12 17.65 -15.85
CA ILE A 204 -3.89 17.92 -16.59
C ILE A 204 -4.21 18.54 -17.98
N PRO A 205 -3.59 19.68 -18.35
CA PRO A 205 -3.72 20.28 -19.68
C PRO A 205 -3.35 19.31 -20.81
N LYS A 206 -4.13 19.31 -21.90
CA LYS A 206 -3.99 18.35 -23.02
C LYS A 206 -2.56 18.28 -23.58
N GLN A 207 -1.87 19.41 -23.60
CA GLN A 207 -0.50 19.58 -24.12
C GLN A 207 0.57 18.91 -23.24
N GLN A 208 0.27 18.66 -21.96
CA GLN A 208 1.21 18.08 -20.99
C GLN A 208 0.96 16.59 -20.73
N ARG A 209 -0.20 16.04 -21.13
CA ARG A 209 -0.61 14.65 -20.85
C ARG A 209 0.37 13.61 -21.37
N LEU A 210 0.80 13.72 -22.63
CA LEU A 210 1.73 12.74 -23.20
C LEU A 210 3.06 12.74 -22.45
N THR A 211 3.57 13.94 -22.13
CA THR A 211 4.80 14.11 -21.34
C THR A 211 4.64 13.48 -19.96
N PHE A 212 3.49 13.69 -19.32
CA PHE A 212 3.19 13.11 -18.02
C PHE A 212 3.08 11.58 -18.04
N ILE A 213 2.33 11.00 -18.99
CA ILE A 213 2.14 9.54 -19.07
C ILE A 213 3.48 8.84 -19.34
N THR A 214 4.26 9.35 -20.30
CA THR A 214 5.56 8.77 -20.66
C THR A 214 6.58 8.88 -19.53
N SER A 215 6.66 10.03 -18.87
CA SER A 215 7.53 10.22 -17.70
C SER A 215 7.08 9.38 -16.50
N GLY A 216 5.78 9.17 -16.32
CA GLY A 216 5.23 8.30 -15.27
C GLY A 216 5.66 6.85 -15.44
N ILE A 217 5.50 6.29 -16.64
CA ILE A 217 5.91 4.91 -16.93
C ILE A 217 7.42 4.74 -16.72
N ILE A 218 8.23 5.64 -17.28
CA ILE A 218 9.69 5.55 -17.22
C ILE A 218 10.18 5.79 -15.78
N GLY A 219 9.73 6.87 -15.14
CA GLY A 219 10.15 7.25 -13.81
C GLY A 219 9.75 6.25 -12.74
N ALA A 220 8.51 5.73 -12.76
CA ALA A 220 8.08 4.72 -11.80
C ALA A 220 8.82 3.39 -11.98
N THR A 221 9.09 2.98 -13.23
CA THR A 221 9.86 1.76 -13.52
C THR A 221 11.30 1.90 -13.01
N ILE A 222 11.97 3.01 -13.33
CA ILE A 222 13.33 3.28 -12.86
C ILE A 222 13.35 3.38 -11.33
N GLY A 223 12.41 4.11 -10.74
CA GLY A 223 12.30 4.30 -9.29
C GLY A 223 12.10 2.97 -8.55
N GLY A 224 11.21 2.11 -9.05
CA GLY A 224 10.98 0.78 -8.48
C GLY A 224 12.22 -0.11 -8.55
N LEU A 225 12.90 -0.15 -9.70
CA LEU A 225 14.15 -0.91 -9.86
C LEU A 225 15.26 -0.37 -8.96
N LEU A 226 15.42 0.95 -8.92
CA LEU A 226 16.45 1.63 -8.14
C LEU A 226 16.24 1.41 -6.64
N TRP A 227 14.99 1.51 -6.16
CA TRP A 227 14.66 1.29 -4.76
C TRP A 227 14.76 -0.18 -4.36
N LEU A 228 14.02 -1.07 -5.03
CA LEU A 228 13.88 -2.45 -4.58
C LEU A 228 15.14 -3.29 -4.79
N LYS A 229 15.96 -2.97 -5.80
CA LYS A 229 17.14 -3.77 -6.13
C LYS A 229 18.45 -3.19 -5.59
N TYR A 230 18.57 -1.87 -5.47
CA TYR A 230 19.85 -1.21 -5.19
C TYR A 230 19.82 -0.40 -3.90
N LEU A 231 19.08 0.72 -3.85
CA LEU A 231 19.16 1.65 -2.74
C LEU A 231 18.49 1.13 -1.46
N GLY A 232 17.30 0.54 -1.58
CA GLY A 232 16.52 0.08 -0.45
C GLY A 232 17.31 -0.90 0.44
N PRO A 233 17.81 -2.02 -0.10
CA PRO A 233 18.59 -2.99 0.68
C PRO A 233 19.85 -2.42 1.34
N ILE A 234 20.42 -1.33 0.82
CA ILE A 234 21.61 -0.69 1.39
C ILE A 234 21.23 0.27 2.53
N ILE A 235 20.18 1.05 2.35
CA ILE A 235 19.78 2.12 3.29
C ILE A 235 18.98 1.53 4.45
N LEU A 236 18.10 0.56 4.19
CA LEU A 236 17.20 -0.07 5.14
C LEU A 236 17.24 -1.61 5.01
N PRO A 237 18.35 -2.25 5.42
CA PRO A 237 18.50 -3.70 5.38
C PRO A 237 17.56 -4.43 6.35
#